data_AF-A0A7J4J0K2-F1
#
_entry.id   AF-A0A7J4J0K2-F1
#
_cell.length_a   1.000
_cell.length_b   1.000
_cell.length_c   1.000
_cell.angle_alpha   90.00
_cell.angle_beta   90.00
_cell.angle_gamma   90.00
#
_symmetry.space_group_name_H-M   'P 1'
#
loop_
_entity.id
_entity.type
_entity.pdbx_description
1 polymer ?
#
loop_
_entity_poly.entity_id
_entity_poly.type
_entity_poly.pdbx_seq_one_letter_code
_entity_poly.pdbx_strand_id
1 'polypeptide(L)'
;MLGIDLSHYNEMLRYEKDMDVLRALALWITKHRRDRSIPGLSDPKQYVFDIIQFYSRKFAVDIMQQSSISDESLSLFHNSLYTLNRLLGISERDIARAGEQQRYRNSGFWEMRKVLGQFGDVAESAHSDGITHIITAAVSGCVIGEFLGFQISKKYGYSIPVDHMVFARRGKTPTAGHLPDGFSLSGNHILIADDAVNETITSGVMVKELRRRCPHAMISLMTVDIDPDTKYSGYLDQFAHVYLFDA
;
A
#
# COMPACT_ATOMS: atom_id res chain seq x y z
N MET A 1 8.14 24.30 -3.23
CA MET A 1 8.39 23.09 -4.04
C MET A 1 8.63 21.97 -3.04
N LEU A 2 7.63 21.10 -2.82
CA LEU A 2 7.77 19.93 -1.94
C LEU A 2 8.38 18.82 -2.78
N GLY A 3 9.60 18.41 -2.46
CA GLY A 3 10.28 17.30 -3.10
C GLY A 3 10.89 16.44 -2.01
N ILE A 4 10.80 15.10 -2.15
CA ILE A 4 11.48 14.22 -1.20
C ILE A 4 12.99 14.39 -1.41
N ASP A 5 13.70 14.85 -0.39
CA ASP A 5 15.16 14.89 -0.42
C ASP A 5 15.68 13.46 -0.30
N LEU A 6 16.23 12.95 -1.41
CA LEU A 6 16.87 11.63 -1.52
C LEU A 6 18.38 11.78 -1.74
N SER A 7 19.00 12.86 -1.26
CA SER A 7 20.46 13.04 -1.33
C SER A 7 21.25 11.92 -0.64
N HIS A 8 20.59 10.95 -0.01
CA HIS A 8 21.19 9.79 0.64
C HIS A 8 20.78 8.47 -0.06
N TYR A 9 21.48 8.12 -1.15
CA TYR A 9 21.37 6.82 -1.86
C TYR A 9 21.36 5.59 -0.92
N ASN A 10 22.02 5.68 0.23
CA ASN A 10 22.07 4.63 1.25
C ASN A 10 20.72 4.42 1.97
N GLU A 11 19.88 5.44 2.09
CA GLU A 11 18.56 5.35 2.72
C GLU A 11 17.58 4.60 1.83
N MET A 12 17.61 4.84 0.51
CA MET A 12 16.82 4.07 -0.46
C MET A 12 17.17 2.58 -0.41
N LEU A 13 18.47 2.24 -0.40
CA LEU A 13 18.92 0.86 -0.33
C LEU A 13 18.52 0.16 0.97
N ARG A 14 18.64 0.87 2.11
CA ARG A 14 18.22 0.34 3.41
C ARG A 14 16.72 0.11 3.46
N TYR A 15 15.95 1.06 2.96
CA TYR A 15 14.50 0.94 2.87
C TYR A 15 14.07 -0.19 1.93
N GLU A 16 14.67 -0.31 0.74
CA GLU A 16 14.37 -1.40 -0.20
C GLU A 16 14.59 -2.78 0.43
N LYS A 17 15.65 -2.94 1.22
CA LYS A 17 15.90 -4.16 1.98
C LYS A 17 14.83 -4.40 3.05
N ASP A 18 14.44 -3.36 3.80
CA ASP A 18 13.37 -3.45 4.79
C ASP A 18 11.99 -3.73 4.15
N MET A 19 11.80 -3.32 2.89
CA MET A 19 10.60 -3.66 2.12
C MET A 19 10.56 -5.13 1.73
N ASP A 20 11.70 -5.78 1.44
CA ASP A 20 11.72 -7.23 1.24
C ASP A 20 11.32 -7.97 2.51
N VAL A 21 11.76 -7.47 3.66
CA VAL A 21 11.34 -7.97 4.97
C VAL A 21 9.82 -7.82 5.14
N LEU A 22 9.27 -6.65 4.84
CA LEU A 22 7.82 -6.40 4.93
C LEU A 22 7.02 -7.22 3.91
N ARG A 23 7.56 -7.48 2.72
CA ARG A 23 6.97 -8.41 1.73
C ARG A 23 6.93 -9.84 2.26
N ALA A 24 7.96 -10.28 2.96
CA ALA A 24 7.97 -11.60 3.58
C ALA A 24 6.85 -11.73 4.63
N LEU A 25 6.65 -10.69 5.45
CA LEU A 25 5.54 -10.60 6.40
C LEU A 25 4.17 -10.62 5.71
N ALA A 26 4.00 -9.84 4.64
CA ALA A 26 2.76 -9.83 3.86
C ALA A 26 2.46 -11.20 3.22
N LEU A 27 3.49 -11.90 2.72
CA LEU A 27 3.34 -13.27 2.22
C LEU A 27 3.04 -14.27 3.34
N TRP A 28 3.62 -14.06 4.52
CA TRP A 28 3.35 -14.88 5.69
C TRP A 28 1.88 -14.80 6.10
N ILE A 29 1.28 -13.59 6.13
CA ILE A 29 -0.17 -13.39 6.36
C ILE A 29 -1.01 -14.29 5.45
N THR A 30 -0.66 -14.36 4.16
CA THR A 30 -1.46 -15.06 3.14
C THR A 30 -1.37 -16.60 3.26
N LYS A 31 -0.33 -17.09 3.93
CA LYS A 31 -0.06 -18.53 4.11
C LYS A 31 -0.36 -19.02 5.52
N HIS A 32 -0.43 -18.12 6.49
CA HIS A 32 -0.65 -18.45 7.87
C HIS A 32 -2.04 -19.08 8.05
N ARG A 33 -2.06 -20.24 8.70
CA ARG A 33 -3.29 -20.94 9.03
C ARG A 33 -3.69 -20.58 10.46
N ARG A 34 -4.96 -20.27 10.67
CA ARG A 34 -5.52 -19.85 11.97
C ARG A 34 -5.30 -20.85 13.12
N ASP A 35 -4.95 -22.10 12.80
CA ASP A 35 -4.67 -23.17 13.78
C ASP A 35 -3.25 -23.11 14.37
N ARG A 36 -2.36 -22.27 13.83
CA ARG A 36 -1.00 -22.10 14.35
C ARG A 36 -0.95 -20.96 15.36
N SER A 37 -1.10 -21.28 16.64
CA SER A 37 -0.84 -20.33 17.72
C SER A 37 0.63 -19.94 17.75
N ILE A 38 0.90 -18.66 18.05
CA ILE A 38 2.24 -18.14 18.30
C ILE A 38 2.28 -17.69 19.75
N PRO A 39 3.17 -18.26 20.58
CA PRO A 39 3.27 -17.86 21.98
C PRO A 39 3.44 -16.34 22.11
N GLY A 40 2.57 -15.69 22.89
CA GLY A 40 2.59 -14.25 23.11
C GLY A 40 1.85 -13.40 22.07
N LEU A 41 1.23 -13.99 21.05
CA LEU A 41 0.41 -13.28 20.04
C LEU A 41 -0.96 -13.96 19.90
N SER A 42 -2.03 -13.25 20.31
CA SER A 42 -3.41 -13.75 20.22
C SER A 42 -3.96 -13.78 18.80
N ASP A 43 -3.66 -12.73 18.01
CA ASP A 43 -3.98 -12.66 16.58
C ASP A 43 -2.75 -12.21 15.79
N PRO A 44 -1.87 -13.14 15.42
CA PRO A 44 -0.67 -12.82 14.65
C PRO A 44 -0.96 -12.14 13.31
N LYS A 45 -2.07 -12.51 12.66
CA LYS A 45 -2.42 -12.00 11.33
C LYS A 45 -2.83 -10.53 11.44
N GLN A 46 -3.75 -10.21 12.35
CA GLN A 46 -4.16 -8.83 12.59
C GLN A 46 -2.98 -7.98 13.04
N TYR A 47 -2.12 -8.51 13.92
CA TYR A 47 -0.93 -7.79 14.39
C TYR A 47 0.00 -7.37 13.22
N VAL A 48 0.21 -8.24 12.22
CA VAL A 48 1.04 -7.86 11.06
C VAL A 48 0.35 -6.80 10.20
N PHE A 49 -0.98 -6.85 10.02
CA PHE A 49 -1.72 -5.77 9.36
C PHE A 49 -1.55 -4.44 10.09
N ASP A 50 -1.70 -4.44 11.42
CA ASP A 50 -1.55 -3.25 12.25
C ASP A 50 -0.15 -2.65 12.14
N ILE A 51 0.89 -3.49 12.09
CA ILE A 51 2.28 -3.06 11.89
C ILE A 51 2.47 -2.42 10.50
N ILE A 52 1.96 -3.04 9.43
CA ILE A 52 2.01 -2.46 8.07
C ILE A 52 1.32 -1.09 8.08
N GLN A 53 0.14 -1.00 8.70
CA GLN A 53 -0.64 0.24 8.73
C GLN A 53 0.05 1.34 9.53
N PHE A 54 0.50 1.03 10.74
CA PHE A 54 1.20 1.97 11.61
C PHE A 54 2.39 2.63 10.91
N TYR A 55 3.26 1.83 10.30
CA TYR A 55 4.46 2.37 9.65
C TYR A 55 4.16 3.08 8.33
N SER A 56 3.20 2.60 7.54
CA SER A 56 2.78 3.30 6.32
C SER A 56 2.24 4.69 6.63
N ARG A 57 1.40 4.80 7.67
CA ARG A 57 0.88 6.07 8.17
C ARG A 57 1.99 6.95 8.74
N LYS A 58 2.92 6.40 9.52
CA LYS A 58 4.05 7.16 10.07
C LYS A 58 4.92 7.76 8.96
N PHE A 59 5.22 6.98 7.91
CA PHE A 59 6.00 7.44 6.77
C PHE A 59 5.24 8.52 5.97
N ALA A 60 3.95 8.36 5.75
CA ALA A 60 3.12 9.38 5.11
C ALA A 60 3.15 10.71 5.89
N VAL A 61 3.04 10.67 7.22
CA VAL A 61 3.13 11.85 8.09
C VAL A 61 4.51 12.51 8.00
N ASP A 62 5.58 11.71 8.11
CA ASP A 62 6.96 12.21 8.00
C ASP A 62 7.16 12.91 6.65
N ILE A 63 6.84 12.26 5.54
CA ILE A 63 6.99 12.83 4.20
C ILE A 63 6.21 14.14 4.07
N MET A 64 5.00 14.22 4.62
CA MET A 64 4.21 15.44 4.52
C MET A 64 4.78 16.59 5.38
N GLN A 65 5.40 16.30 6.52
CA GLN A 65 5.93 17.32 7.44
C GLN A 65 7.33 17.81 7.05
N GLN A 66 8.20 16.90 6.62
CA GLN A 66 9.63 17.16 6.42
C GLN A 66 10.13 16.76 5.04
N SER A 67 9.26 16.29 4.14
CA SER A 67 9.63 15.78 2.81
C SER A 67 10.67 14.64 2.86
N SER A 68 10.71 13.88 3.95
CA SER A 68 11.60 12.73 4.11
C SER A 68 11.01 11.80 5.17
N ILE A 69 11.49 10.56 5.23
CA ILE A 69 11.20 9.67 6.36
C ILE A 69 12.28 9.91 7.42
N SER A 70 11.89 10.09 8.68
CA SER A 70 12.87 10.33 9.75
C SER A 70 13.73 9.09 10.01
N ASP A 71 15.01 9.29 10.34
CA ASP A 71 15.93 8.22 10.76
C ASP A 71 15.39 7.40 11.94
N GLU A 72 14.71 8.08 12.87
CA GLU A 72 14.04 7.43 14.00
C GLU A 72 12.95 6.48 13.51
N SER A 73 12.07 6.92 12.61
CA SER A 73 10.99 6.09 12.08
C SER A 73 11.53 4.91 11.28
N LEU A 74 12.57 5.10 10.47
CA LEU A 74 13.26 4.01 9.76
C LEU A 74 13.89 3.02 10.74
N SER A 75 14.55 3.50 11.79
CA SER A 75 15.20 2.63 12.79
C SER A 75 14.19 1.82 13.59
N LEU A 76 13.08 2.44 14.01
CA LEU A 76 11.98 1.75 14.70
C LEU A 76 11.31 0.71 13.79
N PHE A 77 11.07 1.06 12.53
CA PHE A 77 10.54 0.15 11.52
C PHE A 77 11.43 -1.08 11.36
N HIS A 78 12.72 -0.86 11.07
CA HIS A 78 13.71 -1.92 10.92
C HIS A 78 13.72 -2.88 12.13
N ASN A 79 13.81 -2.33 13.34
CA ASN A 79 13.85 -3.13 14.57
C ASN A 79 12.56 -3.93 14.79
N SER A 80 11.41 -3.33 14.47
CA SER A 80 10.10 -3.98 14.60
C SER A 80 9.96 -5.14 13.62
N LEU A 81 10.35 -4.93 12.37
CA LEU A 81 10.36 -5.95 11.33
C LEU A 81 11.26 -7.13 11.69
N TYR A 82 12.48 -6.86 12.13
CA TYR A 82 13.44 -7.90 12.52
C TYR A 82 12.93 -8.72 13.70
N THR A 83 12.40 -8.04 14.73
CA THR A 83 11.82 -8.70 15.91
C THR A 83 10.63 -9.57 15.53
N LEU A 84 9.73 -9.04 14.71
CA LEU A 84 8.53 -9.76 14.27
C LEU A 84 8.89 -10.98 13.42
N ASN A 85 9.81 -10.85 12.46
CA ASN A 85 10.27 -11.98 11.66
C ASN A 85 10.83 -13.11 12.52
N ARG A 86 11.66 -12.76 13.51
CA ARG A 86 12.21 -13.75 14.44
C ARG A 86 11.10 -14.46 15.23
N LEU A 87 10.10 -13.71 15.68
CA LEU A 87 8.94 -14.24 16.42
C LEU A 87 8.06 -15.15 15.55
N LEU A 88 7.86 -14.79 14.28
CA LEU A 88 7.03 -15.53 13.33
C LEU A 88 7.78 -16.68 12.61
N GLY A 89 9.07 -16.84 12.88
CA GLY A 89 9.93 -17.85 12.26
C GLY A 89 10.21 -17.61 10.78
N ILE A 90 10.19 -16.35 10.33
CA ILE A 90 10.50 -15.96 8.94
C ILE A 90 12.02 -15.88 8.79
N SER A 91 12.57 -16.66 7.86
CA SER A 91 14.01 -16.77 7.64
C SER A 91 14.54 -15.82 6.56
N GLU A 92 15.85 -15.62 6.50
CA GLU A 92 16.53 -14.92 5.40
C GLU A 92 16.19 -15.52 4.01
N ARG A 93 15.98 -16.83 3.93
CA ARG A 93 15.55 -17.48 2.68
C ARG A 93 14.12 -17.09 2.31
N ASP A 94 13.25 -16.89 3.28
CA ASP A 94 11.88 -16.42 3.03
C ASP A 94 11.88 -14.96 2.56
N ILE A 95 12.74 -14.13 3.14
CA ILE A 95 12.94 -12.72 2.75
C ILE A 95 13.47 -12.65 1.30
N ALA A 96 14.55 -13.36 0.99
CA ALA A 96 15.11 -13.39 -0.36
C ALA A 96 14.06 -13.89 -1.38
N ARG A 97 13.34 -14.95 -1.05
CA ARG A 97 12.26 -15.49 -1.88
C ARG A 97 11.09 -14.51 -2.04
N ALA A 98 10.81 -13.66 -1.05
CA ALA A 98 9.81 -12.61 -1.15
C ALA A 98 10.24 -11.51 -2.12
N GLY A 99 11.52 -11.08 -2.06
CA GLY A 99 12.10 -10.13 -3.01
C GLY A 99 12.12 -10.65 -4.46
N GLU A 100 12.34 -11.95 -4.67
CA GLU A 100 12.24 -12.57 -6.00
C GLU A 100 10.80 -12.58 -6.58
N GLN A 101 9.79 -12.58 -5.72
CA GLN A 101 8.37 -12.54 -6.09
C GLN A 101 7.86 -11.12 -6.35
N GLN A 102 8.72 -10.11 -6.20
CA GLN A 102 8.41 -8.76 -6.63
C GLN A 102 8.32 -8.73 -8.15
N ARG A 103 7.16 -8.27 -8.65
CA ARG A 103 6.94 -8.11 -10.08
C ARG A 103 7.76 -6.95 -10.64
N TYR A 104 7.79 -5.83 -9.92
CA TYR A 104 8.43 -4.59 -10.34
C TYR A 104 9.55 -4.19 -9.38
N ARG A 105 10.80 -4.25 -9.83
CA ARG A 105 11.98 -3.90 -9.01
C ARG A 105 12.34 -2.41 -9.05
N ASN A 106 11.76 -1.65 -9.99
CA ASN A 106 12.08 -0.24 -10.26
C ASN A 106 10.87 0.69 -10.09
N SER A 107 9.77 0.19 -9.52
CA SER A 107 8.63 1.00 -9.11
C SER A 107 8.44 0.85 -7.61
N GLY A 108 8.11 1.95 -6.95
CA GLY A 108 7.95 2.01 -5.51
C GLY A 108 7.34 3.36 -5.12
N PHE A 109 6.93 3.49 -3.86
CA PHE A 109 6.35 4.72 -3.35
C PHE A 109 7.28 5.94 -3.49
N TRP A 110 8.59 5.74 -3.68
CA TRP A 110 9.52 6.82 -3.99
C TRP A 110 9.19 7.57 -5.29
N GLU A 111 8.49 6.94 -6.23
CA GLU A 111 8.02 7.59 -7.45
C GLU A 111 7.00 8.68 -7.16
N MET A 112 6.34 8.62 -5.99
CA MET A 112 5.52 9.71 -5.45
C MET A 112 6.27 11.05 -5.44
N ARG A 113 7.61 11.07 -5.26
CA ARG A 113 8.42 12.31 -5.25
C ARG A 113 8.22 13.18 -6.49
N LYS A 114 7.91 12.57 -7.64
CA LYS A 114 7.68 13.25 -8.91
C LYS A 114 6.39 14.06 -8.90
N VAL A 115 5.42 13.64 -8.09
CA VAL A 115 4.02 14.07 -8.17
C VAL A 115 3.46 14.56 -6.84
N LEU A 116 4.26 14.65 -5.78
CA LEU A 116 3.85 15.11 -4.44
C LEU A 116 3.08 16.44 -4.46
N GLY A 117 3.50 17.38 -5.30
CA GLY A 117 2.84 18.68 -5.42
C GLY A 117 1.40 18.62 -5.91
N GLN A 118 1.00 17.54 -6.59
CA GLN A 118 -0.30 17.35 -7.23
C GLN A 118 -1.30 16.57 -6.36
N PHE A 119 -0.85 15.96 -5.24
CA PHE A 119 -1.77 15.24 -4.35
C PHE A 119 -2.85 16.15 -3.74
N GLY A 120 -2.62 17.48 -3.70
CA GLY A 120 -3.63 18.43 -3.26
C GLY A 120 -4.84 18.50 -4.18
N ASP A 121 -4.61 18.34 -5.49
CA ASP A 121 -5.63 18.36 -6.53
C ASP A 121 -6.38 17.02 -6.58
N VAL A 122 -5.65 15.91 -6.39
CA VAL A 122 -6.26 14.58 -6.23
C VAL A 122 -7.11 14.51 -4.96
N ALA A 123 -6.64 15.06 -3.84
CA ALA A 123 -7.42 15.13 -2.60
C ALA A 123 -8.72 15.93 -2.77
N GLU A 124 -8.69 16.99 -3.58
CA GLU A 124 -9.87 17.78 -3.92
C GLU A 124 -10.85 17.01 -4.78
N SER A 125 -10.35 16.39 -5.85
CA SER A 125 -11.17 15.59 -6.75
C SER A 125 -11.80 14.42 -6.01
N ALA A 126 -11.04 13.68 -5.20
CA ALA A 126 -11.53 12.57 -4.39
C ALA A 126 -12.59 13.02 -3.37
N HIS A 127 -12.45 14.20 -2.78
CA HIS A 127 -13.47 14.76 -1.89
C HIS A 127 -14.76 15.10 -2.65
N SER A 128 -14.64 15.79 -3.79
CA SER A 128 -15.78 16.17 -4.63
C SER A 128 -16.52 14.96 -5.20
N ASP A 129 -15.80 13.91 -5.56
CA ASP A 129 -16.37 12.65 -6.06
C ASP A 129 -17.00 11.80 -4.94
N GLY A 130 -16.84 12.18 -3.68
CA GLY A 130 -17.46 11.50 -2.54
C GLY A 130 -16.76 10.21 -2.14
N ILE A 131 -15.44 10.11 -2.33
CA ILE A 131 -14.65 8.96 -1.84
C ILE A 131 -14.84 8.81 -0.32
N THR A 132 -15.25 7.62 0.09
CA THR A 132 -15.55 7.30 1.50
C THR A 132 -14.54 6.38 2.15
N HIS A 133 -13.69 5.71 1.35
CA HIS A 133 -12.76 4.69 1.83
C HIS A 133 -11.60 4.54 0.83
N ILE A 134 -10.37 4.36 1.32
CA ILE A 134 -9.19 4.09 0.49
C ILE A 134 -8.71 2.66 0.75
N ILE A 135 -8.48 1.90 -0.31
CA ILE A 135 -7.86 0.58 -0.25
C ILE A 135 -6.53 0.63 -0.99
N THR A 136 -5.44 0.36 -0.29
CA THR A 136 -4.11 0.41 -0.91
C THR A 136 -3.67 -0.96 -1.40
N ALA A 137 -2.87 -0.95 -2.45
CA ALA A 137 -2.26 -2.14 -3.01
C ALA A 137 -0.85 -2.34 -2.47
N ALA A 138 -0.55 -3.57 -2.06
CA ALA A 138 0.81 -4.01 -1.72
C ALA A 138 1.41 -3.13 -0.62
N VAL A 139 2.73 -3.14 -0.48
CA VAL A 139 3.39 -2.46 0.64
C VAL A 139 3.75 -1.01 0.29
N SER A 140 4.15 -0.75 -0.96
CA SER A 140 4.50 0.59 -1.42
C SER A 140 3.28 1.48 -1.62
N GLY A 141 2.19 0.96 -2.19
CA GLY A 141 0.93 1.68 -2.32
C GLY A 141 0.32 2.12 -0.99
N CYS A 142 0.63 1.43 0.12
CA CYS A 142 0.17 1.83 1.46
C CYS A 142 0.58 3.26 1.85
N VAL A 143 1.84 3.63 1.63
CA VAL A 143 2.32 4.98 1.99
C VAL A 143 1.60 6.05 1.18
N ILE A 144 1.36 5.78 -0.12
CA ILE A 144 0.67 6.69 -1.03
C ILE A 144 -0.79 6.90 -0.60
N GLY A 145 -1.51 5.81 -0.29
CA GLY A 145 -2.90 5.90 0.15
C GLY A 145 -3.04 6.59 1.51
N GLU A 146 -2.15 6.29 2.45
CA GLU A 146 -2.09 6.96 3.76
C GLU A 146 -1.77 8.46 3.60
N PHE A 147 -0.87 8.82 2.69
CA PHE A 147 -0.55 10.22 2.38
C PHE A 147 -1.77 10.96 1.85
N LEU A 148 -2.49 10.39 0.88
CA LEU A 148 -3.72 10.98 0.36
C LEU A 148 -4.79 11.09 1.47
N GLY A 149 -5.02 10.03 2.25
CA GLY A 149 -5.98 10.04 3.35
C GLY A 149 -5.67 11.12 4.39
N PHE A 150 -4.40 11.30 4.73
CA PHE A 150 -3.96 12.37 5.61
C PHE A 150 -4.19 13.76 4.99
N GLN A 151 -3.90 13.93 3.70
CA GLN A 151 -4.07 15.21 3.01
C GLN A 151 -5.55 15.63 2.94
N ILE A 152 -6.44 14.69 2.65
CA ILE A 152 -7.89 14.92 2.70
C ILE A 152 -8.30 15.33 4.12
N SER A 153 -7.83 14.60 5.14
CA SER A 153 -8.15 14.91 6.53
C SER A 153 -7.69 16.29 6.97
N LYS A 154 -6.48 16.68 6.59
CA LYS A 154 -5.93 17.99 6.89
C LYS A 154 -6.69 19.13 6.17
N LYS A 155 -7.09 18.92 4.90
CA LYS A 155 -7.73 19.95 4.07
C LYS A 155 -9.22 20.11 4.39
N TYR A 156 -9.93 19.03 4.71
CA TYR A 156 -11.39 19.02 4.82
C TYR A 156 -11.93 18.67 6.21
N GLY A 157 -11.07 18.34 7.18
CA GLY A 157 -11.47 18.16 8.58
C GLY A 157 -12.21 16.85 8.90
N TYR A 158 -12.18 15.85 8.00
CA TYR A 158 -12.73 14.51 8.25
C TYR A 158 -11.73 13.42 7.85
N SER A 159 -11.75 12.27 8.53
CA SER A 159 -10.86 11.15 8.18
C SER A 159 -11.53 10.19 7.21
N ILE A 160 -10.82 9.81 6.16
CA ILE A 160 -11.16 8.65 5.33
C ILE A 160 -10.40 7.44 5.87
N PRO A 161 -11.06 6.30 6.16
CA PRO A 161 -10.35 5.07 6.49
C PRO A 161 -9.47 4.59 5.34
N VAL A 162 -8.25 4.16 5.68
CA VAL A 162 -7.28 3.59 4.75
C VAL A 162 -7.00 2.16 5.18
N ASP A 163 -7.36 1.20 4.33
CA ASP A 163 -7.16 -0.23 4.56
C ASP A 163 -6.15 -0.81 3.56
N HIS A 164 -5.35 -1.76 4.02
CA HIS A 164 -4.18 -2.26 3.27
C HIS A 164 -4.43 -3.68 2.77
N MET A 165 -4.48 -3.86 1.45
CA MET A 165 -4.66 -5.19 0.86
C MET A 165 -3.30 -5.85 0.61
N VAL A 166 -3.09 -7.02 1.23
CA VAL A 166 -1.92 -7.87 0.97
C VAL A 166 -2.28 -9.00 0.01
N PHE A 167 -1.31 -9.49 -0.77
CA PHE A 167 -1.57 -10.43 -1.86
C PHE A 167 -0.93 -11.79 -1.65
N ALA A 168 -1.72 -12.85 -1.80
CA ALA A 168 -1.19 -14.19 -2.02
C ALA A 168 -0.57 -14.25 -3.42
N ARG A 169 0.59 -14.89 -3.57
CA ARG A 169 1.33 -14.93 -4.85
C ARG A 169 1.73 -16.35 -5.26
N ARG A 170 1.74 -16.58 -6.58
CA ARG A 170 2.40 -17.71 -7.24
C ARG A 170 3.49 -17.16 -8.15
N GLY A 171 4.74 -17.24 -7.70
CA GLY A 171 5.82 -16.50 -8.33
C GLY A 171 5.56 -15.00 -8.21
N LYS A 172 5.69 -14.25 -9.33
CA LYS A 172 5.42 -12.81 -9.37
C LYS A 172 3.94 -12.45 -9.48
N THR A 173 3.08 -13.42 -9.77
CA THR A 173 1.65 -13.19 -10.06
C THR A 173 0.83 -13.20 -8.77
N PRO A 174 0.11 -12.11 -8.43
CA PRO A 174 -0.88 -12.15 -7.35
C PRO A 174 -2.06 -13.03 -7.75
N THR A 175 -2.60 -13.76 -6.78
CA THR A 175 -3.62 -14.80 -6.97
C THR A 175 -4.88 -14.55 -6.12
N ALA A 176 -4.72 -13.89 -4.97
CA ALA A 176 -5.82 -13.46 -4.11
C ALA A 176 -5.41 -12.22 -3.31
N GLY A 177 -6.39 -11.37 -3.00
CA GLY A 177 -6.24 -10.22 -2.11
C GLY A 177 -6.78 -10.55 -0.72
N HIS A 178 -6.09 -10.09 0.31
CA HIS A 178 -6.46 -10.28 1.71
C HIS A 178 -6.52 -8.92 2.40
N LEU A 179 -7.68 -8.64 2.98
CA LEU A 179 -7.92 -7.53 3.89
C LEU A 179 -7.93 -8.05 5.35
N PRO A 180 -7.82 -7.15 6.34
CA PRO A 180 -8.02 -7.48 7.75
C PRO A 180 -9.32 -8.24 8.00
N ASP A 181 -9.35 -9.08 9.03
CA ASP A 181 -10.51 -9.94 9.30
C ASP A 181 -11.75 -9.11 9.74
N GLY A 182 -11.52 -7.94 10.36
CA GLY A 182 -12.55 -6.97 10.75
C GLY A 182 -12.91 -5.92 9.69
N PHE A 183 -12.45 -6.10 8.44
CA PHE A 183 -12.68 -5.12 7.37
C PHE A 183 -14.17 -4.80 7.17
N SER A 184 -14.49 -3.51 7.20
CA SER A 184 -15.83 -3.00 6.90
C SER A 184 -15.73 -1.66 6.19
N LEU A 185 -16.60 -1.44 5.20
CA LEU A 185 -16.64 -0.18 4.49
C LEU A 185 -17.34 0.89 5.32
N SER A 186 -16.78 2.11 5.30
CA SER A 186 -17.38 3.33 5.83
C SER A 186 -18.42 3.95 4.90
N GLY A 187 -18.57 3.44 3.68
CA GLY A 187 -19.47 3.96 2.66
C GLY A 187 -19.46 3.12 1.39
N ASN A 188 -19.97 3.67 0.29
CA ASN A 188 -20.14 2.94 -0.97
C ASN A 188 -19.18 3.36 -2.08
N HIS A 189 -18.25 4.28 -1.83
CA HIS A 189 -17.29 4.73 -2.83
C HIS A 189 -15.86 4.50 -2.34
N ILE A 190 -15.19 3.57 -3.02
CA ILE A 190 -13.86 3.10 -2.69
C ILE A 190 -12.87 3.68 -3.70
N LEU A 191 -11.75 4.19 -3.20
CA LEU A 191 -10.59 4.51 -4.00
C LEU A 191 -9.53 3.43 -3.84
N ILE A 192 -9.17 2.75 -4.92
CA ILE A 192 -7.94 1.95 -4.97
C ILE A 192 -6.75 2.91 -5.15
N ALA A 193 -5.77 2.86 -4.24
CA ALA A 193 -4.53 3.62 -4.34
C ALA A 193 -3.35 2.68 -4.58
N ASP A 194 -2.66 2.86 -5.70
CA ASP A 194 -1.48 2.05 -6.08
C ASP A 194 -0.33 2.94 -6.56
N ASP A 195 0.91 2.48 -6.40
CA ASP A 195 2.07 3.21 -6.92
C ASP A 195 2.20 3.06 -8.44
N ALA A 196 1.92 1.87 -8.96
CA ALA A 196 1.95 1.63 -10.39
C ALA A 196 0.93 0.56 -10.82
N VAL A 197 0.11 0.90 -11.81
CA VAL A 197 -0.78 -0.07 -12.48
C VAL A 197 -0.11 -0.53 -13.77
N ASN A 198 0.61 -1.64 -13.64
CA ASN A 198 1.25 -2.30 -14.77
C ASN A 198 0.64 -3.68 -15.01
N GLU A 199 0.21 -3.92 -16.25
CA GLU A 199 -0.39 -5.18 -16.74
C GLU A 199 -1.71 -5.58 -16.08
N THR A 200 -2.40 -4.65 -15.39
CA THR A 200 -3.75 -4.81 -14.79
C THR A 200 -3.95 -5.90 -13.73
N ILE A 201 -2.95 -6.74 -13.47
CA ILE A 201 -3.13 -7.98 -12.71
C ILE A 201 -3.34 -7.71 -11.20
N THR A 202 -2.54 -6.83 -10.59
CA THR A 202 -2.68 -6.50 -9.16
C THR A 202 -4.02 -5.82 -8.90
N SER A 203 -4.30 -4.73 -9.63
CA SER A 203 -5.56 -3.99 -9.56
C SER A 203 -6.76 -4.88 -9.90
N GLY A 204 -6.64 -5.81 -10.85
CA GLY A 204 -7.68 -6.79 -11.18
C GLY A 204 -8.00 -7.74 -10.02
N VAL A 205 -7.00 -8.20 -9.28
CA VAL A 205 -7.20 -8.99 -8.05
C VAL A 205 -7.92 -8.16 -6.98
N MET A 206 -7.55 -6.88 -6.82
CA MET A 206 -8.21 -5.98 -5.88
C MET A 206 -9.68 -5.77 -6.24
N VAL A 207 -9.97 -5.39 -7.49
CA VAL A 207 -11.34 -5.19 -7.98
C VAL A 207 -12.17 -6.44 -7.76
N LYS A 208 -11.63 -7.62 -8.11
CA LYS A 208 -12.32 -8.90 -7.90
C LYS A 208 -12.65 -9.13 -6.42
N GLU A 209 -11.71 -8.90 -5.52
CA GLU A 209 -11.93 -9.10 -4.08
C GLU A 209 -12.92 -8.07 -3.50
N LEU A 210 -12.83 -6.80 -3.91
CA LEU A 210 -13.76 -5.76 -3.49
C LEU A 210 -15.17 -6.01 -4.02
N ARG A 211 -15.34 -6.39 -5.29
CA ARG A 211 -16.64 -6.76 -5.86
C ARG A 211 -17.24 -7.98 -5.18
N ARG A 212 -16.41 -8.94 -4.73
CA ARG A 212 -16.87 -10.11 -3.97
C ARG A 212 -17.43 -9.72 -2.59
N ARG A 213 -16.79 -8.78 -1.88
CA ARG A 213 -17.20 -8.36 -0.53
C ARG A 213 -18.28 -7.27 -0.54
N CYS A 214 -18.21 -6.39 -1.52
CA CYS A 214 -18.93 -5.13 -1.59
C CYS A 214 -19.45 -4.91 -3.03
N PRO A 215 -20.39 -5.74 -3.51
CA PRO A 215 -20.75 -5.80 -4.93
C PRO A 215 -21.28 -4.49 -5.50
N HIS A 216 -21.94 -3.68 -4.66
CA HIS A 216 -22.56 -2.42 -5.05
C HIS A 216 -21.66 -1.19 -4.89
N ALA A 217 -20.45 -1.35 -4.37
CA ALA A 217 -19.55 -0.21 -4.21
C ALA A 217 -19.10 0.35 -5.57
N MET A 218 -19.06 1.68 -5.68
CA MET A 218 -18.32 2.37 -6.74
C MET A 218 -16.83 2.23 -6.45
N ILE A 219 -16.04 1.92 -7.48
CA ILE A 219 -14.60 1.74 -7.36
C ILE A 219 -13.94 2.77 -8.28
N SER A 220 -13.13 3.65 -7.70
CA SER A 220 -12.23 4.55 -8.40
C SER A 220 -10.80 4.05 -8.28
N LEU A 221 -9.91 4.56 -9.13
CA LEU A 221 -8.49 4.23 -9.13
C LEU A 221 -7.65 5.51 -9.05
N MET A 222 -6.66 5.54 -8.17
CA MET A 222 -5.55 6.48 -8.23
C MET A 222 -4.27 5.69 -8.44
N THR A 223 -3.46 6.13 -9.39
CA THR A 223 -2.12 5.55 -9.59
C THR A 223 -1.11 6.59 -10.03
N VAL A 224 0.14 6.45 -9.56
CA VAL A 224 1.23 7.36 -9.93
C VAL A 224 1.77 7.04 -11.32
N ASP A 225 1.84 5.76 -11.69
CA ASP A 225 2.33 5.32 -12.99
C ASP A 225 1.37 4.29 -13.61
N ILE A 226 1.17 4.38 -14.92
CA ILE A 226 0.34 3.45 -15.66
C ILE A 226 1.01 3.10 -16.99
N ASP A 227 1.19 1.81 -17.25
CA ASP A 227 1.77 1.41 -18.53
C ASP A 227 0.85 1.81 -19.70
N PRO A 228 1.44 2.18 -20.86
CA PRO A 228 0.67 2.58 -22.03
C PRO A 228 -0.34 1.51 -22.48
N ASP A 229 0.02 0.24 -22.45
CA ASP A 229 -0.86 -0.84 -22.91
C ASP A 229 -2.13 -0.91 -22.05
N THR A 230 -1.98 -0.80 -20.73
CA THR A 230 -3.13 -0.70 -19.81
C THR A 230 -3.98 0.52 -20.13
N LYS A 231 -3.37 1.69 -20.36
CA LYS A 231 -4.08 2.94 -20.67
C LYS A 231 -4.98 2.82 -21.91
N TYR A 232 -4.55 2.06 -22.92
CA TYR A 232 -5.29 1.87 -24.17
C TYR A 232 -6.12 0.58 -24.24
N SER A 233 -6.04 -0.29 -23.22
CA SER A 233 -6.71 -1.60 -23.22
C SER A 233 -8.22 -1.58 -22.92
N GLY A 234 -8.78 -0.42 -22.54
CA GLY A 234 -10.15 -0.32 -22.00
C GLY A 234 -10.28 -0.81 -20.55
N TYR A 235 -9.20 -1.28 -19.92
CA TYR A 235 -9.21 -1.70 -18.51
C TYR A 235 -9.69 -0.60 -17.57
N LEU A 236 -9.39 0.67 -17.87
CA LEU A 236 -9.76 1.81 -17.02
C LEU A 236 -11.27 2.08 -16.98
N ASP A 237 -12.03 1.62 -17.97
CA ASP A 237 -13.47 1.89 -18.11
C ASP A 237 -14.33 1.26 -17.00
N GLN A 238 -13.74 0.34 -16.23
CA GLN A 238 -14.43 -0.29 -15.08
C GLN A 238 -14.47 0.60 -13.83
N PHE A 239 -13.66 1.65 -13.79
CA PHE A 239 -13.56 2.56 -12.66
C PHE A 239 -14.50 3.75 -12.83
N ALA A 240 -15.14 4.19 -11.74
CA ALA A 240 -16.01 5.36 -11.75
C ALA A 240 -15.21 6.64 -12.05
N HIS A 241 -14.03 6.77 -11.43
CA HIS A 241 -13.09 7.86 -11.66
C HIS A 241 -11.66 7.28 -11.68
N VAL A 242 -10.79 7.88 -12.50
CA VAL A 242 -9.37 7.55 -12.56
C VAL A 242 -8.58 8.83 -12.32
N TYR A 243 -7.83 8.87 -11.21
CA TYR A 243 -6.93 9.96 -10.86
C TYR A 243 -5.53 9.62 -11.34
N LEU A 244 -5.05 10.38 -12.31
CA LEU A 244 -3.70 10.30 -12.84
C LEU A 244 -2.94 11.57 -12.46
N PHE A 245 -1.62 11.47 -12.44
CA PHE A 245 -0.73 12.60 -12.22
C PHE A 245 -0.08 13.01 -13.53
N ASP A 246 0.08 14.30 -13.74
CA ASP A 246 0.79 14.83 -14.90
C ASP A 246 2.31 14.73 -14.63
N ALA A 247 3.00 13.92 -15.44
CA ALA A 247 4.45 13.72 -15.33
C ALA A 247 5.24 14.65 -16.26
#